data_AF-A0A427BZL4-F1
#
_entry.id   AF-A0A427BZL4-F1
#
_cell.length_a   1.000
_cell.length_b   1.000
_cell.length_c   1.000
_cell.angle_alpha   90.00
_cell.angle_beta   90.00
_cell.angle_gamma   90.00
#
_symmetry.space_group_name_H-M   'P 1'
#
loop_
_entity.id
_entity.type
_entity.pdbx_description
1 polymer ?
#
loop_
_entity_poly.entity_id
_entity_poly.type
_entity_poly.pdbx_seq_one_letter_code
_entity_poly.pdbx_strand_id
1 'polypeptide(L)'
;MSQQTTIRKLAELVNTPVEKLLEQLADAGMKFSGPDQVVTSTEKVKLLGFLRRSHGKADTPAETADEAAKKITLNRRKLQEVTVSAGRSKTTVNVEVRQKRTYTKDASGKAMTPDEERADILRKLEESRQRNLDEQRALAEKDRLRDEEIARKRQEEQAEKDRVEAERKAAEAAAEAARNAPVAEAPAPAAAA
;
A
#
# COMPACT_ATOMS: atom_id res chain seq x y z
N MET A 1 19.70 42.29 -24.63
CA MET A 1 21.08 41.78 -24.55
C MET A 1 21.15 40.42 -25.22
N SER A 2 21.80 40.30 -26.39
CA SER A 2 21.94 39.01 -27.08
C SER A 2 23.08 38.22 -26.45
N GLN A 3 22.77 37.12 -25.77
CA GLN A 3 23.77 36.28 -25.11
C GLN A 3 24.31 35.26 -26.12
N GLN A 4 25.56 35.44 -26.54
CA GLN A 4 26.29 34.54 -27.44
C GLN A 4 27.07 33.51 -26.60
N THR A 5 26.94 32.22 -26.91
CA THR A 5 27.70 31.15 -26.23
C THR A 5 28.16 30.12 -27.25
N THR A 6 29.36 29.57 -27.07
CA THR A 6 29.86 28.47 -27.91
C THR A 6 29.09 27.18 -27.66
N ILE A 7 29.10 26.27 -28.63
CA ILE A 7 28.42 24.96 -28.54
C ILE A 7 28.96 24.14 -27.38
N ARG A 8 30.29 24.11 -27.18
CA ARG A 8 30.91 23.44 -26.01
C ARG A 8 30.34 23.94 -24.68
N LYS A 9 30.23 25.25 -24.51
CA LYS A 9 29.68 25.86 -23.29
C LYS A 9 28.18 25.58 -23.13
N LEU A 10 27.43 25.54 -24.24
CA LEU A 10 26.01 25.20 -24.21
C LEU A 10 25.80 23.72 -23.83
N ALA A 11 26.63 22.82 -24.35
CA ALA A 11 26.60 21.40 -24.04
C ALA A 11 26.83 21.13 -22.55
N GLU A 12 27.82 21.81 -21.95
CA GLU A 12 28.09 21.77 -20.50
C GLU A 12 26.89 22.27 -19.69
N LEU A 13 26.27 23.39 -20.09
CA LEU A 13 25.11 23.96 -19.38
C LEU A 13 23.89 23.04 -19.40
N VAL A 14 23.70 22.29 -20.50
CA VAL A 14 22.55 21.39 -20.69
C VAL A 14 22.89 19.94 -20.28
N ASN A 15 24.12 19.69 -19.80
CA ASN A 15 24.62 18.36 -19.43
C ASN A 15 24.43 17.30 -20.54
N THR A 16 24.66 17.70 -21.79
CA THR A 16 24.59 16.82 -22.97
C THR A 16 25.95 16.76 -23.63
N PRO A 17 26.41 15.60 -24.11
CA PRO A 17 27.67 15.51 -24.83
C PRO A 17 27.61 16.32 -26.13
N VAL A 18 28.76 16.89 -26.52
CA VAL A 18 28.85 17.88 -27.61
C VAL A 18 28.38 17.29 -28.95
N GLU A 19 28.70 16.02 -29.18
CA GLU A 19 28.31 15.26 -30.37
C GLU A 19 26.79 15.16 -30.49
N LYS A 20 26.10 14.88 -29.36
CA LYS A 20 24.63 14.81 -29.32
C LYS A 20 23.99 16.17 -29.54
N LEU A 21 24.60 17.23 -29.01
CA LEU A 21 24.09 18.59 -29.22
C LEU A 21 24.24 19.00 -30.70
N LEU A 22 25.32 18.62 -31.37
CA LEU A 22 25.51 18.87 -32.81
C LEU A 22 24.47 18.11 -33.65
N GLU A 23 24.17 16.86 -33.32
CA GLU A 23 23.08 16.09 -33.94
C GLU A 23 21.73 16.82 -33.78
N GLN A 24 21.39 17.26 -32.55
CA GLN A 24 20.13 17.97 -32.28
C GLN A 24 20.04 19.32 -33.00
N LEU A 25 21.15 20.04 -33.12
CA LEU A 25 21.20 21.30 -33.87
C LEU A 25 21.00 21.05 -35.37
N ALA A 26 21.60 19.99 -35.92
CA ALA A 26 21.41 19.58 -37.31
C ALA A 26 19.96 19.16 -37.59
N ASP A 27 19.35 18.37 -36.70
CA ASP A 27 17.95 17.96 -36.78
C ASP A 27 16.98 19.16 -36.67
N ALA A 28 17.37 20.19 -35.92
CA ALA A 28 16.64 21.47 -35.85
C ALA A 28 16.88 22.38 -37.08
N GLY A 29 17.62 21.90 -38.09
CA GLY A 29 17.88 22.61 -39.35
C GLY A 29 19.01 23.65 -39.28
N MET A 30 19.84 23.61 -38.24
CA MET A 30 20.99 24.51 -38.07
C MET A 30 22.28 23.76 -38.41
N LYS A 31 23.12 24.35 -39.26
CA LYS A 31 24.38 23.73 -39.69
C LYS A 31 25.53 24.34 -38.90
N PHE A 32 26.12 23.55 -38.01
CA PHE A 32 27.37 23.87 -37.35
C PHE A 32 28.42 22.82 -37.71
N SER A 33 29.66 23.27 -37.96
CA SER A 33 30.76 22.42 -38.42
C SER A 33 31.74 22.04 -37.30
N GLY A 34 31.60 22.63 -36.11
CA GLY A 34 32.53 22.35 -35.02
C GLY A 34 32.09 22.91 -33.66
N PRO A 35 32.71 22.42 -32.57
CA PRO A 35 32.29 22.67 -31.18
C PRO A 35 32.58 24.09 -30.68
N ASP A 36 33.47 24.81 -31.34
CA ASP A 36 33.88 26.17 -30.98
C ASP A 36 33.05 27.26 -31.68
N GLN A 37 32.09 26.87 -32.52
CA GLN A 37 31.20 27.82 -33.17
C GLN A 37 30.21 28.45 -32.18
N VAL A 38 29.87 29.71 -32.43
CA VAL A 38 29.02 30.52 -31.56
C VAL A 38 27.55 30.29 -31.90
N VAL A 39 26.74 30.01 -30.89
CA VAL A 39 25.28 29.89 -31.00
C VAL A 39 24.62 31.20 -30.56
N THR A 40 23.83 31.77 -31.46
CA THR A 40 23.08 33.00 -31.24
C THR A 40 21.81 32.76 -30.41
N SER A 41 21.23 33.84 -29.88
CA SER A 41 19.99 33.73 -29.07
C SER A 41 18.80 33.20 -29.88
N THR A 42 18.72 33.48 -31.18
CA THR A 42 17.65 33.00 -32.06
C THR A 42 17.75 31.50 -32.33
N GLU A 43 18.96 30.98 -32.50
CA GLU A 43 19.24 29.55 -32.69
C GLU A 43 18.92 28.73 -31.42
N LYS A 44 19.22 29.28 -30.23
CA LYS A 44 18.82 28.67 -28.96
C LYS A 44 17.30 28.50 -28.85
N VAL A 45 16.54 29.53 -29.22
CA VAL A 45 15.06 29.46 -29.20
C VAL A 45 14.54 28.41 -30.20
N LYS A 46 15.15 28.30 -31.38
CA LYS A 46 14.80 27.25 -32.36
C LYS A 46 15.09 25.85 -31.83
N LEU A 47 16.26 25.62 -31.22
CA LEU A 47 16.60 24.35 -30.56
C LEU A 47 15.58 24.01 -29.47
N LEU A 48 15.26 24.96 -28.60
CA LEU A 48 14.24 24.77 -27.55
C LEU A 48 12.88 24.40 -28.14
N GLY A 49 12.48 25.05 -29.24
CA GLY A 49 11.25 24.70 -29.94
C GLY A 49 11.26 23.28 -30.49
N PHE A 50 12.37 22.84 -31.09
CA PHE A 50 12.55 21.46 -31.56
C PHE A 50 12.47 20.46 -30.41
N LEU A 51 13.21 20.68 -29.32
CA LEU A 51 13.23 19.82 -28.14
C LEU A 51 11.85 19.70 -27.49
N ARG A 52 11.08 20.80 -27.41
CA ARG A 52 9.70 20.75 -26.91
C ARG A 52 8.82 19.85 -27.77
N ARG A 53 8.95 19.91 -29.10
CA ARG A 53 8.19 19.05 -30.02
C ARG A 53 8.63 17.59 -29.98
N SER A 54 9.94 17.32 -29.95
CA SER A 54 10.47 15.95 -29.93
C SER A 54 10.13 15.21 -28.63
N HIS A 55 10.10 15.92 -27.50
CA HIS A 55 9.70 15.37 -26.20
C HIS A 55 8.18 15.36 -25.98
N GLY A 56 7.37 15.52 -27.03
CA GLY A 56 5.91 15.40 -26.97
C GLY A 56 5.21 16.54 -26.24
N LYS A 57 5.90 17.63 -25.95
CA LYS A 57 5.33 18.88 -25.43
C LYS A 57 5.00 19.79 -26.61
N ALA A 58 4.23 19.27 -27.55
CA ALA A 58 3.80 20.03 -28.71
C ALA A 58 2.73 21.05 -28.29
N ASP A 59 2.99 22.33 -28.57
CA ASP A 59 1.95 23.36 -28.71
C ASP A 59 1.16 23.07 -30.00
N THR A 60 0.38 21.98 -30.02
CA THR A 60 -0.58 21.71 -31.11
C THR A 60 -1.88 22.46 -30.87
N PRO A 61 -2.49 23.07 -31.91
CA PRO A 61 -3.79 23.74 -31.79
C PRO A 61 -4.92 22.73 -31.47
N ALA A 62 -5.21 22.64 -30.18
CA ALA A 62 -6.46 22.44 -29.41
C ALA A 62 -7.67 21.61 -29.89
N GLU A 63 -7.88 21.21 -31.15
CA GLU A 63 -9.27 20.82 -31.52
C GLU A 63 -9.54 19.34 -31.80
N THR A 64 -8.57 18.50 -32.18
CA THR A 64 -8.88 17.10 -32.54
C THR A 64 -7.96 16.03 -31.94
N ALA A 65 -6.75 16.36 -31.52
CA ALA A 65 -5.84 15.42 -30.82
C ALA A 65 -6.08 15.36 -29.30
N ASP A 66 -6.85 16.31 -28.75
CA ASP A 66 -7.07 16.47 -27.32
C ASP A 66 -7.89 15.31 -26.73
N GLU A 67 -8.93 14.82 -27.41
CA GLU A 67 -9.77 13.72 -26.91
C GLU A 67 -9.00 12.40 -26.76
N ALA A 68 -8.07 12.10 -27.68
CA ALA A 68 -7.25 10.89 -27.62
C ALA A 68 -6.10 11.01 -26.60
N ALA A 69 -5.52 12.20 -26.43
CA ALA A 69 -4.49 12.46 -25.42
C ALA A 69 -5.05 12.57 -23.99
N LYS A 70 -6.33 12.98 -23.83
CA LYS A 70 -7.03 13.03 -22.55
C LYS A 70 -7.30 11.64 -21.97
N LYS A 71 -7.42 10.59 -22.79
CA LYS A 71 -7.87 9.27 -22.34
C LYS A 71 -6.79 8.20 -22.53
N ILE A 72 -6.09 7.83 -21.46
CA ILE A 72 -5.10 6.74 -21.47
C ILE A 72 -5.76 5.47 -20.94
N THR A 73 -5.85 4.43 -21.78
CA THR A 73 -6.35 3.12 -21.36
C THR A 73 -5.19 2.18 -21.09
N LEU A 74 -5.05 1.72 -19.85
CA LEU A 74 -4.05 0.75 -19.42
C LEU A 74 -4.69 -0.62 -19.25
N ASN A 75 -4.13 -1.62 -19.93
CA ASN A 75 -4.46 -3.03 -19.70
C ASN A 75 -3.53 -3.57 -18.61
N ARG A 76 -4.09 -3.96 -17.47
CA ARG A 76 -3.37 -4.50 -16.32
C ARG A 76 -3.64 -6.00 -16.22
N ARG A 77 -2.58 -6.77 -16.00
CA ARG A 77 -2.64 -8.20 -15.71
C ARG A 77 -2.26 -8.42 -14.25
N LYS A 78 -3.10 -9.11 -13.48
CA LYS A 78 -2.81 -9.53 -12.11
C LYS A 78 -3.04 -11.04 -12.00
N LEU A 79 -2.00 -11.78 -11.67
CA LEU A 79 -2.10 -13.19 -11.32
C LEU A 79 -2.43 -13.28 -9.83
N GLN A 80 -3.49 -13.99 -9.47
CA GLN A 80 -3.90 -14.23 -8.09
C GLN A 80 -4.19 -15.71 -7.91
N GLU A 81 -3.71 -16.27 -6.81
CA GLU A 81 -4.08 -17.61 -6.37
C GLU A 81 -5.40 -17.50 -5.59
N VAL A 82 -6.42 -18.22 -6.06
CA VAL A 82 -7.71 -18.30 -5.36
C VAL A 82 -7.89 -19.72 -4.86
N THR A 83 -7.96 -19.85 -3.54
CA THR A 83 -8.30 -21.10 -2.88
C THR A 83 -9.82 -21.22 -2.83
N VAL A 84 -10.38 -22.09 -3.67
CA VAL A 84 -11.82 -22.31 -3.71
C VAL A 84 -12.15 -23.43 -2.73
N SER A 85 -12.97 -23.13 -1.71
CA SER A 85 -13.52 -24.13 -0.80
C SER A 85 -14.75 -24.78 -1.44
N ALA A 86 -14.54 -25.57 -2.50
CA ALA A 86 -15.58 -26.37 -3.11
C ALA A 86 -15.56 -27.79 -2.50
N GLY A 87 -16.38 -28.02 -1.47
CA GLY A 87 -16.56 -29.33 -0.84
C GLY A 87 -15.52 -29.70 0.22
N ARG A 88 -15.18 -30.99 0.33
CA ARG A 88 -14.34 -31.58 1.39
C ARG A 88 -12.84 -31.25 1.23
N SER A 89 -12.39 -30.86 0.04
CA SER A 89 -11.00 -30.51 -0.27
C SER A 89 -10.84 -29.05 -0.68
N LYS A 90 -9.75 -28.41 -0.24
CA LYS A 90 -9.38 -27.04 -0.64
C LYS A 90 -8.47 -27.14 -1.86
N THR A 91 -8.88 -26.59 -3.00
CA THR A 91 -8.07 -26.55 -4.22
C THR A 91 -7.69 -25.11 -4.54
N THR A 92 -6.39 -24.86 -4.74
CA THR A 92 -5.86 -23.55 -5.10
C THR A 92 -5.66 -23.49 -6.61
N VAL A 93 -6.25 -22.49 -7.26
CA VAL A 93 -6.16 -22.29 -8.71
C VAL A 93 -5.50 -20.93 -8.98
N ASN A 94 -4.59 -20.90 -9.95
CA ASN A 94 -3.98 -19.66 -10.45
C ASN A 94 -4.97 -18.95 -11.39
N VAL A 95 -5.48 -17.79 -10.97
CA VAL A 95 -6.42 -16.97 -11.73
C VAL A 95 -5.71 -15.73 -12.27
N GLU A 96 -5.76 -15.53 -13.58
CA GLU A 96 -5.30 -14.29 -14.21
C GLU A 96 -6.47 -13.31 -14.36
N VAL A 97 -6.45 -12.22 -13.60
CA VAL A 97 -7.39 -11.11 -13.75
C VAL A 97 -6.81 -10.11 -14.75
N ARG A 98 -7.52 -9.91 -15.87
CA ARG A 98 -7.22 -8.88 -16.88
C ARG A 98 -8.18 -7.71 -16.68
N GLN A 99 -7.63 -6.54 -16.35
CA GLN A 99 -8.41 -5.33 -16.10
C GLN A 99 -8.05 -4.23 -17.09
N LYS A 100 -9.06 -3.64 -17.74
CA LYS A 100 -8.93 -2.43 -18.54
C LYS A 100 -9.21 -1.22 -17.67
N ARG A 101 -8.18 -0.44 -17.30
CA ARG A 101 -8.35 0.80 -16.53
C ARG A 101 -8.17 1.98 -17.46
N THR A 102 -9.18 2.84 -17.52
CA THR A 102 -9.13 4.04 -18.34
C THR A 102 -8.97 5.26 -17.44
N TYR A 103 -7.91 6.01 -17.66
CA TYR A 103 -7.64 7.26 -16.96
C TYR A 103 -7.94 8.42 -17.90
N THR A 104 -8.82 9.32 -17.47
CA THR A 104 -9.10 10.58 -18.14
C THR A 104 -8.33 11.68 -17.43
N LYS A 105 -7.52 12.43 -18.16
CA LYS A 105 -6.94 13.69 -17.71
C LYS A 105 -8.04 14.74 -17.81
N ASP A 106 -8.34 15.42 -16.71
CA ASP A 106 -9.39 16.44 -16.68
C ASP A 106 -9.14 17.48 -17.77
N ALA A 107 -10.20 17.81 -18.51
CA ALA A 107 -10.18 18.66 -19.69
C ALA A 107 -9.79 20.13 -19.42
N SER A 108 -9.44 20.48 -18.17
CA SER A 108 -8.94 21.81 -17.86
C SER A 108 -7.58 22.07 -18.49
N GLY A 109 -6.75 21.03 -18.74
CA GLY A 109 -5.42 21.15 -19.36
C GLY A 109 -4.44 22.08 -18.62
N LYS A 110 -4.93 22.76 -17.59
CA LYS A 110 -4.25 23.74 -16.78
C LYS A 110 -3.41 22.92 -15.83
N ALA A 111 -2.10 22.93 -16.06
CA ALA A 111 -1.18 22.60 -14.99
C ALA A 111 -1.66 23.38 -13.76
N MET A 112 -1.99 22.67 -12.68
CA MET A 112 -2.28 23.34 -11.42
C MET A 112 -1.11 24.27 -11.16
N THR A 113 -1.41 25.46 -10.66
CA THR A 113 -0.33 26.31 -10.19
C THR A 113 0.47 25.54 -9.12
N PRO A 114 1.78 25.79 -8.97
CA PRO A 114 2.58 25.10 -7.95
C PRO A 114 1.98 25.17 -6.54
N ASP A 115 1.18 26.19 -6.25
CA ASP A 115 0.47 26.36 -4.99
C ASP A 115 -0.77 25.45 -4.86
N GLU A 116 -1.55 25.30 -5.93
CA GLU A 116 -2.67 24.35 -5.98
C GLU A 116 -2.18 22.90 -5.90
N GLU A 117 -1.07 22.56 -6.58
CA GLU A 117 -0.46 21.23 -6.48
C GLU A 117 0.01 20.94 -5.06
N ARG A 118 0.65 21.92 -4.40
CA ARG A 118 1.07 21.81 -3.00
C ARG A 118 -0.13 21.61 -2.07
N ALA A 119 -1.21 22.36 -2.26
CA ALA A 119 -2.42 22.22 -1.46
C ALA A 119 -3.06 20.82 -1.61
N ASP A 120 -3.15 20.32 -2.84
CA ASP A 120 -3.69 18.98 -3.12
C ASP A 120 -2.81 17.86 -2.57
N ILE A 121 -1.48 18.01 -2.65
CA ILE A 121 -0.52 17.07 -2.06
C ILE A 121 -0.69 17.02 -0.55
N LEU A 122 -0.80 18.18 0.11
CA LEU A 122 -1.01 18.26 1.56
C LEU A 122 -2.35 17.62 1.96
N ARG A 123 -3.43 17.87 1.21
CA ARG A 123 -4.73 17.25 1.46
C ARG A 123 -4.67 15.73 1.36
N LYS A 124 -4.06 15.20 0.30
CA LYS A 124 -3.90 13.75 0.10
C LYS A 124 -3.00 13.11 1.16
N LEU A 125 -1.96 13.83 1.60
CA LEU A 125 -1.08 13.38 2.67
C LEU A 125 -1.83 13.29 4.01
N GLU A 126 -2.66 14.28 4.32
CA GLU A 126 -3.48 14.28 5.52
C GLU A 126 -4.53 13.18 5.50
N GLU A 127 -5.22 12.99 4.37
CA GLU A 127 -6.18 11.90 4.17
C GLU A 127 -5.51 10.52 4.32
N SER A 128 -4.31 10.35 3.77
CA SER A 128 -3.54 9.10 3.94
C SER A 128 -3.10 8.90 5.39
N ARG A 129 -2.70 9.95 6.10
CA ARG A 129 -2.34 9.87 7.52
C ARG A 129 -3.54 9.48 8.38
N GLN A 130 -4.71 10.06 8.11
CA GLN A 130 -5.96 9.72 8.80
C GLN A 130 -6.31 8.25 8.59
N ARG A 131 -6.30 7.76 7.34
CA ARG A 131 -6.55 6.33 7.05
C ARG A 131 -5.61 5.39 7.80
N ASN A 132 -4.30 5.71 7.81
CA ASN A 132 -3.32 4.89 8.53
C ASN A 132 -3.55 4.90 10.05
N LEU A 133 -3.99 6.02 10.62
CA LEU A 133 -4.33 6.12 12.05
C LEU A 133 -5.59 5.32 12.38
N ASP A 134 -6.61 5.40 11.54
CA ASP A 134 -7.86 4.66 11.72
C ASP A 134 -7.63 3.15 11.59
N GLU A 135 -6.80 2.72 10.63
CA GLU A 135 -6.39 1.32 10.50
C GLU A 135 -5.61 0.83 11.73
N GLN A 136 -4.68 1.63 12.26
CA GLN A 136 -3.95 1.27 13.49
C GLN A 136 -4.88 1.20 14.71
N ARG A 137 -5.85 2.11 14.83
CA ARG A 137 -6.86 2.07 15.90
C ARG A 137 -7.71 0.82 15.80
N ALA A 138 -8.18 0.48 14.60
CA ALA A 138 -8.99 -0.72 14.37
C ALA A 138 -8.21 -2.01 14.68
N LEU A 139 -6.91 -2.05 14.38
CA LEU A 139 -6.04 -3.18 14.76
C LEU A 139 -5.85 -3.25 16.28
N ALA A 140 -5.56 -2.12 16.93
CA ALA A 140 -5.39 -2.07 18.37
C ALA A 140 -6.67 -2.47 19.13
N GLU A 141 -7.86 -2.07 18.65
CA GLU A 141 -9.13 -2.51 19.22
C GLU A 141 -9.36 -4.01 19.05
N LYS A 142 -9.05 -4.57 17.88
CA LYS A 142 -9.13 -6.03 17.65
C LYS A 142 -8.19 -6.81 18.56
N ASP A 143 -6.98 -6.32 18.76
CA ASP A 143 -6.01 -6.96 19.65
C ASP A 143 -6.48 -6.89 21.10
N ARG A 144 -7.00 -5.73 21.56
CA ARG A 144 -7.62 -5.61 22.89
C ARG A 144 -8.77 -6.58 23.10
N LEU A 145 -9.70 -6.67 22.15
CA LEU A 145 -10.84 -7.60 22.24
C LEU A 145 -10.37 -9.05 22.31
N ARG A 146 -9.32 -9.40 21.56
CA ARG A 146 -8.73 -10.75 21.59
C ARG A 146 -8.09 -11.05 22.94
N ASP A 147 -7.36 -10.09 23.51
CA ASP A 147 -6.72 -10.24 24.82
C ASP A 147 -7.76 -10.34 25.94
N GLU A 148 -8.84 -9.54 25.88
CA GLU A 148 -9.98 -9.64 26.80
C GLU A 148 -10.68 -11.00 26.71
N GLU A 149 -10.90 -11.52 25.50
CA GLU A 149 -11.50 -12.85 25.32
C GLU A 149 -10.59 -13.96 25.89
N ILE A 150 -9.27 -13.87 25.67
CA ILE A 150 -8.29 -14.81 26.23
C ILE A 150 -8.28 -14.72 27.76
N ALA A 151 -8.30 -13.52 28.32
CA ALA A 151 -8.33 -13.30 29.77
C ALA A 151 -9.61 -13.87 30.38
N ARG A 152 -10.77 -13.64 29.75
CA ARG A 152 -12.06 -14.19 30.21
C ARG A 152 -12.05 -15.71 30.19
N LYS A 153 -11.56 -16.32 29.10
CA LYS A 153 -11.43 -17.79 29.00
C LYS A 153 -10.51 -18.36 30.09
N ARG A 154 -9.38 -17.69 30.37
CA ARG A 154 -8.47 -18.12 31.46
C ARG A 154 -9.12 -18.02 32.84
N GLN A 155 -9.92 -16.98 33.09
CA GLN A 155 -10.67 -16.86 34.35
C GLN A 155 -11.74 -17.92 34.48
N GLU A 156 -12.50 -18.20 33.42
CA GLU A 156 -13.48 -19.30 33.39
C GLU A 156 -12.82 -20.66 33.62
N GLU A 157 -11.70 -20.94 32.96
CA GLU A 157 -10.93 -22.18 33.16
C GLU A 157 -10.38 -22.31 34.58
N GLN A 158 -9.87 -21.21 35.17
CA GLN A 158 -9.37 -21.23 36.55
C GLN A 158 -10.52 -21.46 37.54
N ALA A 159 -11.67 -20.80 37.34
CA ALA A 159 -12.84 -20.99 38.20
C ALA A 159 -13.39 -22.42 38.12
N GLU A 160 -13.37 -23.05 36.94
CA GLU A 160 -13.71 -24.48 36.82
C GLU A 160 -12.71 -25.38 37.54
N LYS A 161 -11.40 -25.13 37.39
CA LYS A 161 -10.37 -25.89 38.12
C LYS A 161 -10.54 -25.77 39.63
N ASP A 162 -10.76 -24.55 40.14
CA ASP A 162 -10.95 -24.31 41.57
C ASP A 162 -12.22 -25.00 42.10
N ARG A 163 -13.31 -25.04 41.31
CA ARG A 163 -14.54 -25.78 41.65
C ARG A 163 -14.32 -27.28 41.71
N VAL A 164 -13.64 -27.85 40.70
CA VAL A 164 -13.33 -29.29 40.66
C VAL A 164 -12.39 -29.68 41.80
N GLU A 165 -11.40 -28.84 42.13
CA GLU A 165 -10.52 -29.08 43.28
C GLU A 165 -11.26 -28.97 44.62
N ALA A 166 -12.18 -28.01 44.77
CA ALA A 166 -13.01 -27.90 45.97
C ALA A 166 -13.95 -29.11 46.14
N GLU A 167 -14.56 -29.58 45.06
CA GLU A 167 -15.40 -30.79 45.07
C GLU A 167 -14.57 -32.04 45.41
N ARG A 168 -13.36 -32.19 44.84
CA ARG A 168 -12.43 -33.28 45.18
C ARG A 168 -12.03 -33.24 46.65
N LYS A 169 -11.65 -32.09 47.19
CA LYS A 169 -11.29 -31.94 48.61
C LYS A 169 -12.48 -32.22 49.53
N ALA A 170 -13.68 -31.80 49.16
CA ALA A 170 -14.90 -32.09 49.93
C ALA A 170 -15.23 -33.59 49.90
N ALA A 171 -15.08 -34.26 48.75
CA ALA A 171 -15.26 -35.70 48.63
C ALA A 171 -14.21 -36.49 49.43
N GLU A 172 -12.95 -36.06 49.41
CA GLU A 172 -11.87 -36.67 50.20
C GLU A 172 -12.11 -36.49 51.71
N ALA A 173 -12.48 -35.29 52.16
CA ALA A 173 -12.83 -35.03 53.55
C ALA A 173 -14.06 -35.83 54.02
N ALA A 174 -15.07 -36.00 53.17
CA ALA A 174 -16.24 -36.84 53.46
C ALA A 174 -15.86 -38.33 53.54
N ALA A 175 -14.97 -38.81 52.66
CA ALA A 175 -14.46 -40.17 52.70
C ALA A 175 -13.59 -40.43 53.93
N GLU A 176 -12.76 -39.47 54.34
CA GLU A 176 -11.95 -39.56 55.55
C GLU A 176 -12.81 -39.51 56.82
N ALA A 177 -13.81 -38.64 56.87
CA ALA A 177 -14.78 -38.59 57.97
C ALA A 177 -15.59 -39.90 58.08
N ALA A 178 -15.98 -40.51 56.96
CA ALA A 178 -16.64 -41.83 56.96
C ALA A 178 -15.70 -42.96 57.41
N ARG A 179 -14.39 -42.85 57.15
CA ARG A 179 -13.37 -43.80 57.62
C ARG A 179 -13.07 -43.68 59.11
N ASN A 180 -13.15 -42.46 59.65
CA ASN A 180 -12.81 -42.16 61.04
C ASN A 180 -14.04 -42.10 61.97
N ALA A 181 -15.24 -42.35 61.44
CA ALA A 181 -16.46 -42.48 62.22
C ALA A 181 -16.36 -43.72 63.13
N PRO A 182 -16.57 -43.60 64.45
CA PRO A 182 -16.50 -44.74 65.36
C PRO A 182 -17.61 -45.73 65.02
N VAL A 183 -17.23 -47.00 64.87
CA VAL A 183 -18.16 -48.13 64.77
C VAL A 183 -18.98 -48.16 66.06
N ALA A 184 -20.19 -47.62 66.00
CA ALA A 184 -21.16 -47.78 67.07
C ALA A 184 -21.47 -49.28 67.19
N GLU A 185 -21.04 -49.81 68.32
CA GLU A 185 -21.22 -51.16 68.82
C GLU A 185 -22.67 -51.64 68.59
N ALA A 186 -22.82 -52.60 67.67
CA ALA A 186 -24.07 -53.34 67.51
C ALA A 186 -24.27 -54.22 68.75
N PRO A 187 -25.47 -54.25 69.36
CA PRO A 187 -25.69 -55.01 70.58
C PRO A 187 -25.61 -56.51 70.29
N ALA A 188 -24.80 -57.21 71.07
CA ALA A 188 -24.63 -58.66 71.01
C ALA A 188 -25.99 -59.38 71.21
N PRO A 189 -26.31 -60.43 70.42
CA PRO A 189 -27.47 -61.25 70.72
C PRO A 189 -27.18 -62.07 71.98
N ALA A 190 -27.95 -61.81 73.03
CA ALA A 190 -27.94 -62.61 74.25
C ALA A 190 -28.37 -64.05 73.92
N ALA A 191 -27.45 -64.98 74.15
CA ALA A 191 -27.78 -66.39 74.31
C ALA A 191 -28.47 -66.57 75.67
N ALA A 192 -29.70 -67.09 75.68
CA ALA A 192 -30.31 -67.67 76.88
C ALA A 192 -31.47 -68.62 76.54
N ALA A 193 -31.46 -69.75 77.25
CA ALA A 193 -32.44 -70.84 77.41
C ALA A 193 -32.54 -71.89 76.29
#